data_AF-A0A085FAI7-F1
#
_entry.id   AF-A0A085FAI7-F1
#
_cell.length_a   1.000
_cell.length_b   1.000
_cell.length_c   1.000
_cell.angle_alpha   90.00
_cell.angle_beta   90.00
_cell.angle_gamma   90.00
#
_symmetry.space_group_name_H-M   'P 1'
#
loop_
_entity.id
_entity.type
_entity.pdbx_description
1 polymer ?
#
loop_
_entity_poly.entity_id
_entity_poly.type
_entity_poly.pdbx_seq_one_letter_code
_entity_poly.pdbx_strand_id
1 'polypeptide(L)'
;MQLKHKILVGVLSVAGVVGVALSQYRSSHASVSLHGVNYSDREFSYFISDPENPQKTIGGEHIAPFAGGGTTCCAVLPWKWKPGTKVRLTTTHWLKKLPDGSLPEVTEEHEVEVPEYAEAGELWVIRNGEGKISVVSSNVQPDHLAWPGEIKGWPVPSVQYQRERWEIYRDVERSYVDAFESLLKELEQDPDNHVIKMWKHDTEYSSSEITGFTGPNDPRYIRHLKKTYIEGLKRSRSDLEEIMKAKP
;
A
#
# COMPACT_ATOMS: atom_id res chain seq x y z
N MET A 1 60.68 50.97 48.38
CA MET A 1 59.60 51.58 49.18
C MET A 1 58.29 51.30 48.45
N GLN A 2 57.44 50.47 49.07
CA GLN A 2 55.96 50.32 48.98
C GLN A 2 55.22 51.19 47.93
N LEU A 3 54.09 50.83 47.28
CA LEU A 3 53.20 49.67 47.10
C LEU A 3 51.99 50.22 46.28
N LYS A 4 51.32 49.41 45.43
CA LYS A 4 49.85 49.20 45.39
C LYS A 4 49.29 48.77 44.01
N HIS A 5 48.96 47.48 43.92
CA HIS A 5 47.66 46.87 43.56
C HIS A 5 46.83 47.41 42.38
N LYS A 6 46.55 46.55 41.40
CA LYS A 6 45.18 46.23 40.92
C LYS A 6 45.08 44.74 40.48
N ILE A 7 43.96 44.12 40.85
CA ILE A 7 43.50 42.75 40.57
C ILE A 7 42.54 42.80 39.35
N LEU A 8 42.54 41.78 38.48
CA LEU A 8 41.36 41.15 37.82
C LEU A 8 41.84 40.02 36.85
N VAL A 9 41.66 38.73 37.16
CA VAL A 9 40.54 37.79 36.81
C VAL A 9 40.44 37.39 35.33
N GLY A 10 40.46 36.07 35.11
CA GLY A 10 39.68 35.35 34.09
C GLY A 10 40.47 34.89 32.85
N VAL A 11 40.27 33.71 32.25
CA VAL A 11 39.30 32.61 32.41
C VAL A 11 39.97 31.37 31.79
N LEU A 12 39.92 30.21 32.45
CA LEU A 12 40.24 28.92 31.82
C LEU A 12 39.09 28.52 30.89
N SER A 13 39.34 28.46 29.59
CA SER A 13 38.40 27.87 28.62
C SER A 13 38.53 26.35 28.61
N VAL A 14 37.57 25.66 29.24
CA VAL A 14 37.30 24.24 28.99
C VAL A 14 36.14 24.17 28.01
N ALA A 15 36.43 24.06 26.72
CA ALA A 15 35.44 23.80 25.68
C ALA A 15 36.06 22.85 24.64
N GLY A 16 35.89 21.54 24.84
CA GLY A 16 36.52 20.57 23.94
C GLY A 16 36.15 19.11 24.14
N VAL A 17 34.94 18.78 24.63
CA VAL A 17 34.52 17.36 24.76
C VAL A 17 33.18 17.05 24.09
N VAL A 18 32.30 18.03 23.88
CA VAL A 18 30.94 17.75 23.35
C VAL A 18 30.89 17.57 21.83
N GLY A 19 31.86 18.11 21.07
CA GLY A 19 31.85 18.06 19.60
C GLY A 19 32.26 16.73 18.96
N VAL A 20 32.96 15.85 19.69
CA VAL A 20 33.50 14.59 19.13
C VAL A 20 32.48 13.45 19.15
N ALA A 21 31.55 13.45 20.11
CA ALA A 21 30.57 12.37 20.25
C ALA A 21 29.51 12.36 19.13
N LEU A 22 29.08 13.54 18.66
CA LEU A 22 28.06 13.65 17.60
C LEU A 22 28.62 13.39 16.19
N SER A 23 29.92 13.58 15.95
CA SER A 23 30.54 13.28 14.65
C SER A 23 30.87 11.79 14.49
N GLN A 24 31.23 11.10 15.58
CA GLN A 24 31.51 9.66 15.55
C GLN A 24 30.25 8.80 15.33
N TYR A 25 29.08 9.25 15.82
CA TYR A 25 27.82 8.54 15.61
C TYR A 25 27.46 8.41 14.12
N ARG A 26 27.65 9.49 13.34
CA ARG A 26 27.46 9.47 11.87
C ARG A 26 28.47 8.62 11.10
N SER A 27 29.56 8.16 11.73
CA SER A 27 30.59 7.35 11.09
C SER A 27 30.42 5.83 11.29
N SER A 28 29.58 5.40 12.24
CA SER A 28 29.39 3.99 12.57
C SER A 28 28.04 3.41 12.15
N HIS A 29 27.05 4.26 11.89
CA HIS A 29 25.70 3.86 11.48
C HIS A 29 25.26 4.61 10.22
N ALA A 30 24.49 3.92 9.38
CA ALA A 30 23.85 4.41 8.18
C ALA A 30 22.35 4.57 8.42
N SER A 31 21.79 5.69 7.98
CA SER A 31 20.35 5.80 7.74
C SER A 31 20.10 5.30 6.33
N VAL A 32 19.33 4.22 6.20
CA VAL A 32 19.09 3.53 4.92
C VAL A 32 17.62 3.60 4.53
N SER A 33 17.38 3.64 3.22
CA SER A 33 16.04 3.47 2.66
C SER A 33 15.45 2.12 3.06
N LEU A 34 14.13 2.07 3.15
CA LEU A 34 13.37 0.91 3.58
C LEU A 34 12.38 0.52 2.48
N HIS A 35 12.31 -0.78 2.22
CA HIS A 35 11.50 -1.39 1.17
C HIS A 35 10.78 -2.63 1.70
N GLY A 36 9.54 -2.86 1.28
CA GLY A 36 8.80 -4.10 1.55
C GLY A 36 8.66 -4.98 0.30
N VAL A 37 8.68 -6.30 0.46
CA VAL A 37 8.32 -7.25 -0.60
C VAL A 37 7.44 -8.36 -0.02
N ASN A 38 6.31 -8.60 -0.67
CA ASN A 38 5.31 -9.57 -0.24
C ASN A 38 5.18 -10.70 -1.26
N TYR A 39 5.60 -11.91 -0.88
CA TYR A 39 5.42 -13.11 -1.69
C TYR A 39 4.17 -13.92 -1.28
N SER A 40 3.35 -13.39 -0.37
CA SER A 40 2.13 -14.06 0.11
C SER A 40 0.85 -13.51 -0.53
N ASP A 41 -0.24 -14.26 -0.34
CA ASP A 41 -1.59 -13.92 -0.76
C ASP A 41 -2.32 -12.95 0.18
N ARG A 42 -1.67 -12.56 1.29
CA ARG A 42 -2.20 -11.62 2.26
C ARG A 42 -1.41 -10.33 2.21
N GLU A 43 -2.11 -9.20 2.26
CA GLU A 43 -1.45 -7.93 2.49
C GLU A 43 -0.80 -7.91 3.90
N PHE A 44 0.23 -7.10 4.05
CA PHE A 44 0.81 -6.83 5.36
C PHE A 44 1.32 -5.39 5.41
N SER A 45 1.29 -4.81 6.59
CA SER A 45 2.06 -3.63 6.92
C SER A 45 3.19 -4.01 7.86
N TYR A 46 4.24 -3.20 7.88
CA TYR A 46 5.32 -3.37 8.83
C TYR A 46 5.84 -2.01 9.28
N PHE A 47 6.36 -1.96 10.50
CA PHE A 47 7.08 -0.82 11.05
C PHE A 47 8.40 -1.29 11.64
N ILE A 48 9.46 -0.49 11.47
CA ILE A 48 10.75 -0.73 12.11
C ILE A 48 10.86 0.12 13.37
N SER A 49 11.34 -0.48 14.46
CA SER A 49 11.61 0.22 15.71
C SER A 49 12.99 0.91 15.69
N ASP A 50 13.09 2.02 16.41
CA ASP A 50 14.35 2.68 16.70
C ASP A 50 15.22 1.76 17.57
N PRO A 51 16.46 1.43 17.16
CA PRO A 51 17.34 0.56 17.94
C PRO A 51 17.71 1.15 19.31
N GLU A 52 17.69 2.46 19.47
CA GLU A 52 17.98 3.15 20.74
C GLU A 52 16.74 3.35 21.60
N ASN A 53 15.55 3.39 20.97
CA ASN A 53 14.27 3.50 21.65
C ASN A 53 13.21 2.59 21.00
N PRO A 54 13.14 1.30 21.41
CA PRO A 54 12.26 0.32 20.77
C PRO A 54 10.76 0.67 20.77
N GLN A 55 10.34 1.61 21.63
CA GLN A 55 8.96 2.12 21.70
C GLN A 55 8.63 3.14 20.59
N LYS A 56 9.63 3.58 19.83
CA LYS A 56 9.48 4.52 18.72
C LYS A 56 9.63 3.78 17.41
N THR A 57 8.70 4.00 16.48
CA THR A 57 8.81 3.52 15.10
C THR A 57 9.44 4.58 14.20
N ILE A 58 10.24 4.15 13.23
CA ILE A 58 11.06 5.05 12.37
C ILE A 58 10.77 4.92 10.87
N GLY A 59 9.97 3.93 10.46
CA GLY A 59 9.60 3.74 9.06
C GLY A 59 8.68 2.54 8.90
N GLY A 60 8.01 2.43 7.76
CA GLY A 60 7.07 1.35 7.47
C GLY A 60 6.29 1.58 6.19
N GLU A 61 5.66 0.51 5.70
CA GLU A 61 4.83 0.52 4.50
C GLU A 61 3.66 -0.46 4.63
N HIS A 62 2.66 -0.29 3.75
CA HIS A 62 1.60 -1.27 3.50
C HIS A 62 1.84 -1.93 2.14
N ILE A 63 1.95 -3.25 2.12
CA ILE A 63 2.31 -4.02 0.93
C ILE A 63 1.17 -4.97 0.55
N ALA A 64 0.63 -4.77 -0.66
CA ALA A 64 -0.41 -5.63 -1.23
C ALA A 64 0.08 -7.08 -1.41
N PRO A 65 -0.82 -8.06 -1.59
CA PRO A 65 -0.43 -9.44 -1.92
C PRO A 65 0.39 -9.48 -3.21
N PHE A 66 1.42 -10.33 -3.23
CA PHE A 66 2.30 -10.51 -4.39
C PHE A 66 2.83 -9.19 -5.00
N ALA A 67 3.28 -8.26 -4.15
CA ALA A 67 3.75 -6.94 -4.56
C ALA A 67 5.06 -6.51 -3.90
N GLY A 68 5.78 -5.61 -4.56
CA GLY A 68 6.83 -4.79 -3.95
C GLY A 68 6.27 -3.47 -3.46
N GLY A 69 6.82 -2.97 -2.36
CA GLY A 69 6.58 -1.63 -1.84
C GLY A 69 7.29 -0.56 -2.64
N GLY A 70 7.14 0.67 -2.17
CA GLY A 70 7.92 1.80 -2.64
C GLY A 70 9.25 1.90 -1.88
N THR A 71 9.68 3.14 -1.71
CA THR A 71 10.84 3.50 -0.89
C THR A 71 10.34 4.40 0.23
N THR A 72 10.57 4.00 1.48
CA THR A 72 10.27 4.83 2.65
C THR A 72 11.54 5.11 3.46
N CYS A 73 11.47 6.11 4.33
CA CYS A 73 12.56 6.50 5.22
C CYS A 73 12.17 6.18 6.68
N CYS A 74 13.09 5.81 7.55
CA CYS A 74 14.40 5.21 7.27
C CYS A 74 14.66 4.17 8.36
N ALA A 75 15.48 3.17 8.03
CA ALA A 75 16.03 2.25 9.03
C ALA A 75 17.45 2.68 9.43
N VAL A 76 17.89 2.30 10.62
CA VAL A 76 19.26 2.53 11.08
C VAL A 76 20.00 1.19 11.14
N LEU A 77 21.11 1.09 10.42
CA LEU A 77 21.99 -0.08 10.41
C LEU A 77 23.43 0.34 10.75
N PRO A 78 24.25 -0.53 11.36
CA PRO A 78 25.70 -0.35 11.37
C PRO A 78 26.25 -0.16 9.94
N TRP A 79 27.19 0.75 9.73
CA TRP A 79 27.79 0.96 8.40
C TRP A 79 28.49 -0.32 7.88
N LYS A 80 29.22 -1.00 8.78
CA LYS A 80 29.78 -2.34 8.56
C LYS A 80 29.01 -3.33 9.40
N TRP A 81 28.64 -4.46 8.80
CA TRP A 81 27.99 -5.53 9.54
C TRP A 81 28.87 -6.05 10.69
N LYS A 82 28.22 -6.48 11.76
CA LYS A 82 28.85 -7.18 12.88
C LYS A 82 27.98 -8.38 13.31
N PRO A 83 28.57 -9.46 13.85
CA PRO A 83 27.81 -10.58 14.39
C PRO A 83 26.72 -10.12 15.37
N GLY A 84 25.51 -10.67 15.20
CA GLY A 84 24.34 -10.30 16.00
C GLY A 84 23.65 -8.99 15.59
N THR A 85 23.94 -8.45 14.40
CA THR A 85 23.16 -7.33 13.85
C THR A 85 21.72 -7.76 13.62
N LYS A 86 20.79 -7.07 14.27
CA LYS A 86 19.36 -7.37 14.26
C LYS A 86 18.55 -6.11 14.03
N VAL A 87 17.34 -6.29 13.51
CA VAL A 87 16.31 -5.26 13.45
C VAL A 87 15.06 -5.76 14.18
N ARG A 88 14.37 -4.82 14.82
CA ARG A 88 13.06 -5.08 15.41
C ARG A 88 12.00 -4.49 14.51
N LEU A 89 10.99 -5.30 14.23
CA LEU A 89 9.89 -4.89 13.38
C LEU A 89 8.56 -5.39 13.95
N THR A 90 7.54 -4.56 13.81
CA THR A 90 6.16 -4.93 14.10
C THR A 90 5.46 -5.10 12.76
N THR A 91 4.89 -6.28 12.50
CA THR A 91 4.07 -6.52 11.31
C THR A 91 2.61 -6.63 11.67
N THR A 92 1.74 -6.11 10.83
CA THR A 92 0.30 -6.34 10.91
C THR A 92 -0.17 -6.98 9.62
N HIS A 93 -1.00 -8.02 9.73
CA HIS A 93 -1.72 -8.58 8.59
C HIS A 93 -3.17 -8.86 8.95
N TRP A 94 -4.03 -8.92 7.95
CA TRP A 94 -5.47 -9.04 8.14
C TRP A 94 -5.95 -10.44 7.81
N LEU A 95 -6.85 -10.97 8.63
CA LEU A 95 -7.56 -12.22 8.36
C LEU A 95 -8.78 -11.95 7.47
N LYS A 96 -9.46 -13.02 7.06
CA LYS A 96 -10.70 -12.89 6.29
C LYS A 96 -11.74 -12.11 7.10
N LYS A 97 -12.44 -11.20 6.43
CA LYS A 97 -13.58 -10.45 6.98
C LYS A 97 -14.62 -11.43 7.54
N LEU A 98 -15.05 -11.20 8.78
CA LEU A 98 -16.07 -11.99 9.44
C LEU A 98 -17.48 -11.60 8.98
N PRO A 99 -18.51 -12.45 9.19
CA PRO A 99 -19.89 -12.15 8.78
C PRO A 99 -20.47 -10.87 9.40
N ASP A 100 -19.97 -10.45 10.56
CA ASP A 100 -20.36 -9.21 11.24
C ASP A 100 -19.72 -7.95 10.63
N GLY A 101 -18.87 -8.13 9.61
CA GLY A 101 -18.20 -7.06 8.91
C GLY A 101 -16.84 -6.66 9.50
N SER A 102 -16.42 -7.25 10.62
CA SER A 102 -15.10 -6.99 11.20
C SER A 102 -13.98 -7.62 10.37
N LEU A 103 -12.81 -6.99 10.37
CA LEU A 103 -11.60 -7.46 9.71
C LEU A 103 -10.53 -7.71 10.77
N PRO A 104 -10.39 -8.95 11.29
CA PRO A 104 -9.47 -9.22 12.38
C PRO A 104 -8.02 -8.95 11.97
N GLU A 105 -7.29 -8.24 12.82
CA GLU A 105 -5.88 -7.90 12.62
C GLU A 105 -5.00 -8.82 13.48
N VAL A 106 -3.89 -9.26 12.90
CA VAL A 106 -2.85 -10.02 13.58
C VAL A 106 -1.58 -9.19 13.57
N THR A 107 -1.17 -8.74 14.75
CA THR A 107 0.04 -7.94 14.95
C THR A 107 1.09 -8.78 15.66
N GLU A 108 2.30 -8.80 15.11
CA GLU A 108 3.41 -9.62 15.58
C GLU A 108 4.67 -8.77 15.67
N GLU A 109 5.42 -8.93 16.76
CA GLU A 109 6.75 -8.35 16.92
C GLU A 109 7.81 -9.38 16.54
N HIS A 110 8.78 -8.96 15.74
CA HIS A 110 9.88 -9.80 15.28
C HIS A 110 11.20 -9.14 15.61
N GLU A 111 12.15 -9.95 16.07
CA GLU A 111 13.56 -9.57 16.12
C GLU A 111 14.30 -10.43 15.09
N VAL A 112 14.70 -9.82 13.97
CA VAL A 112 15.21 -10.53 12.80
C VAL A 112 16.69 -10.21 12.61
N GLU A 113 17.51 -11.25 12.44
CA GLU A 113 18.92 -11.07 12.10
C GLU A 113 19.07 -10.55 10.67
N VAL A 114 19.95 -9.56 10.50
CA VAL A 114 20.33 -9.06 9.18
C VAL A 114 21.53 -9.89 8.70
N PRO A 115 21.45 -10.56 7.53
CA PRO A 115 22.58 -11.27 6.95
C PRO A 115 23.80 -10.37 6.76
N GLU A 116 24.98 -10.97 6.68
CA GLU A 116 26.25 -10.25 6.53
C GLU A 116 26.26 -9.36 5.28
N TYR A 117 26.72 -8.12 5.45
CA TYR A 117 26.92 -7.16 4.37
C TYR A 117 28.25 -6.43 4.54
N ALA A 118 28.91 -6.13 3.42
CA ALA A 118 30.19 -5.41 3.42
C ALA A 118 30.00 -3.93 3.79
N GLU A 119 28.94 -3.29 3.29
CA GLU A 119 28.52 -1.92 3.59
C GLU A 119 27.00 -1.89 3.61
N ALA A 120 26.43 -1.11 4.54
CA ALA A 120 24.98 -0.98 4.64
C ALA A 120 24.40 -0.41 3.35
N GLY A 121 23.61 -1.22 2.66
CA GLY A 121 22.70 -0.79 1.61
C GLY A 121 21.28 -0.58 2.15
N GLU A 122 20.33 -0.39 1.23
CA GLU A 122 18.91 -0.29 1.56
C GLU A 122 18.43 -1.53 2.34
N LEU A 123 17.49 -1.35 3.26
CA LEU A 123 16.92 -2.45 4.05
C LEU A 123 15.63 -2.94 3.39
N TRP A 124 15.57 -4.23 3.13
CA TRP A 124 14.43 -4.90 2.51
C TRP A 124 13.75 -5.80 3.52
N VAL A 125 12.46 -5.56 3.80
CA VAL A 125 11.60 -6.42 4.63
C VAL A 125 10.82 -7.35 3.71
N ILE A 126 11.03 -8.64 3.90
CA ILE A 126 10.52 -9.68 3.01
C ILE A 126 9.54 -10.56 3.78
N ARG A 127 8.29 -10.60 3.32
CA ARG A 127 7.31 -11.60 3.75
C ARG A 127 7.26 -12.72 2.73
N ASN A 128 7.62 -13.95 3.13
CA ASN A 128 7.57 -15.10 2.23
C ASN A 128 6.13 -15.61 2.02
N GLY A 129 5.96 -16.60 1.13
CA GLY A 129 4.64 -17.20 0.84
C GLY A 129 3.96 -17.89 2.03
N GLU A 130 4.72 -18.25 3.07
CA GLU A 130 4.21 -18.83 4.33
C GLU A 130 3.89 -17.76 5.38
N GLY A 131 4.15 -16.48 5.08
CA GLY A 131 3.94 -15.35 5.96
C GLY A 131 5.11 -15.05 6.91
N LYS A 132 6.22 -15.80 6.85
CA LYS A 132 7.42 -15.54 7.65
C LYS A 132 8.12 -14.27 7.19
N ILE A 133 8.62 -13.49 8.16
CA ILE A 133 9.38 -12.28 7.92
C ILE A 133 10.88 -12.55 7.92
N SER A 134 11.58 -11.95 6.97
CA SER A 134 13.04 -11.90 6.87
C SER A 134 13.48 -10.52 6.40
N VAL A 135 14.76 -10.20 6.55
CA VAL A 135 15.32 -8.93 6.08
C VAL A 135 16.67 -9.13 5.39
N VAL A 136 17.02 -8.23 4.47
CA VAL A 136 18.36 -8.14 3.89
C VAL A 136 18.78 -6.69 3.69
N SER A 137 20.08 -6.42 3.72
CA SER A 137 20.65 -5.16 3.27
C SER A 137 21.16 -5.32 1.83
N SER A 138 20.66 -4.49 0.90
CA SER A 138 20.96 -4.62 -0.53
C SER A 138 20.72 -3.30 -1.27
N ASN A 139 21.64 -2.94 -2.19
CA ASN A 139 21.46 -1.85 -3.16
C ASN A 139 20.96 -2.33 -4.53
N VAL A 140 20.62 -3.63 -4.64
CA VAL A 140 20.06 -4.23 -5.84
C VAL A 140 18.69 -4.84 -5.50
N GLN A 141 17.84 -4.95 -6.52
CA GLN A 141 16.45 -5.42 -6.39
C GLN A 141 16.36 -6.96 -6.43
N PRO A 142 15.22 -7.57 -6.03
CA PRO A 142 15.05 -9.02 -5.93
C PRO A 142 15.35 -9.83 -7.20
N ASP A 143 15.19 -9.23 -8.38
CA ASP A 143 15.44 -9.84 -9.69
C ASP A 143 16.91 -9.73 -10.15
N HIS A 144 17.75 -9.02 -9.42
CA HIS A 144 19.17 -8.89 -9.73
C HIS A 144 19.98 -10.13 -9.32
N LEU A 145 20.95 -10.53 -10.13
CA LEU A 145 21.80 -11.73 -9.87
C LEU A 145 22.55 -11.66 -8.53
N ALA A 146 22.95 -10.46 -8.11
CA ALA A 146 23.65 -10.22 -6.84
C ALA A 146 22.71 -10.02 -5.63
N TRP A 147 21.40 -10.21 -5.80
CA TRP A 147 20.43 -10.09 -4.71
C TRP A 147 20.78 -11.06 -3.57
N PRO A 148 20.94 -10.58 -2.32
CA PRO A 148 21.32 -11.44 -1.19
C PRO A 148 20.15 -12.21 -0.57
N GLY A 149 18.89 -11.83 -0.86
CA GLY A 149 17.72 -12.50 -0.28
C GLY A 149 17.55 -13.94 -0.78
N GLU A 150 16.97 -14.79 0.06
CA GLU A 150 16.74 -16.21 -0.23
C GLU A 150 15.82 -16.41 -1.44
N ILE A 151 14.74 -15.63 -1.51
CA ILE A 151 13.80 -15.65 -2.62
C ILE A 151 14.32 -14.75 -3.75
N LYS A 152 14.46 -15.33 -4.94
CA LYS A 152 14.93 -14.63 -6.15
C LYS A 152 13.76 -14.23 -7.05
N GLY A 153 13.85 -13.04 -7.64
CA GLY A 153 12.84 -12.47 -8.51
C GLY A 153 11.72 -11.74 -7.76
N TRP A 154 10.96 -10.93 -8.49
CA TRP A 154 9.78 -10.27 -7.96
C TRP A 154 8.65 -11.25 -7.63
N PRO A 155 7.75 -10.93 -6.69
CA PRO A 155 6.59 -11.76 -6.40
C PRO A 155 5.74 -12.04 -7.64
N VAL A 156 5.34 -13.30 -7.81
CA VAL A 156 4.44 -13.74 -8.87
C VAL A 156 3.16 -14.26 -8.23
N PRO A 157 1.98 -13.69 -8.57
CA PRO A 157 0.71 -14.17 -8.03
C PRO A 157 0.44 -15.64 -8.32
N SER A 158 0.01 -16.39 -7.29
CA SER A 158 -0.41 -17.79 -7.48
C SER A 158 -1.66 -17.88 -8.36
N VAL A 159 -1.83 -18.99 -9.08
CA VAL A 159 -3.04 -19.23 -9.91
C VAL A 159 -4.31 -19.16 -9.05
N GLN A 160 -4.26 -19.66 -7.81
CA GLN A 160 -5.37 -19.56 -6.88
C GLN A 160 -5.73 -18.10 -6.60
N TYR A 161 -4.74 -17.27 -6.24
CA TYR A 161 -4.98 -15.85 -5.98
C TYR A 161 -5.54 -15.14 -7.21
N GLN A 162 -4.97 -15.40 -8.39
CA GLN A 162 -5.47 -14.82 -9.64
C GLN A 162 -6.92 -15.21 -9.91
N ARG A 163 -7.32 -16.47 -9.62
CA ARG A 163 -8.71 -16.93 -9.75
C ARG A 163 -9.64 -16.26 -8.75
N GLU A 164 -9.23 -16.13 -7.49
CA GLU A 164 -10.03 -15.43 -6.48
C GLU A 164 -10.29 -13.97 -6.88
N ARG A 165 -9.27 -13.28 -7.39
CA ARG A 165 -9.42 -11.91 -7.92
C ARG A 165 -10.29 -11.87 -9.17
N TRP A 166 -10.11 -12.82 -10.10
CA TRP A 166 -10.91 -12.93 -11.31
C TRP A 166 -12.40 -13.11 -11.02
N GLU A 167 -12.76 -13.96 -10.04
CA GLU A 167 -14.15 -14.17 -9.61
C GLU A 167 -14.79 -12.84 -9.14
N ILE A 168 -14.07 -12.04 -8.35
CA ILE A 168 -14.54 -10.72 -7.90
C ILE A 168 -14.82 -9.80 -9.09
N TYR A 169 -13.88 -9.69 -10.04
CA TYR A 169 -14.07 -8.83 -11.22
C TYR A 169 -15.21 -9.33 -12.11
N ARG A 170 -15.31 -10.65 -12.31
CA ARG A 170 -16.41 -11.26 -13.07
C ARG A 170 -17.76 -10.93 -12.44
N ASP A 171 -17.87 -11.04 -11.12
CA ASP A 171 -19.13 -10.78 -10.41
C ASP A 171 -19.54 -9.30 -10.49
N VAL A 172 -18.56 -8.39 -10.41
CA VAL A 172 -18.80 -6.96 -10.66
C VAL A 172 -19.29 -6.73 -12.09
N GLU A 173 -18.63 -7.27 -13.11
CA GLU A 173 -19.06 -7.09 -14.50
C GLU A 173 -20.42 -7.73 -14.79
N ARG A 174 -20.70 -8.90 -14.19
CA ARG A 174 -22.02 -9.53 -14.24
C ARG A 174 -23.08 -8.60 -13.66
N SER A 175 -22.80 -7.96 -12.52
CA SER A 175 -23.77 -7.06 -11.86
C SER A 175 -24.15 -5.86 -12.74
N TYR A 176 -23.23 -5.36 -13.58
CA TYR A 176 -23.54 -4.30 -14.53
C TYR A 176 -24.45 -4.77 -15.67
N VAL A 177 -24.24 -5.98 -16.18
CA VAL A 177 -25.16 -6.60 -17.16
C VAL A 177 -26.55 -6.72 -16.56
N ASP A 178 -26.66 -7.31 -15.37
CA ASP A 178 -27.93 -7.52 -14.68
C ASP A 178 -28.65 -6.19 -14.39
N ALA A 179 -27.90 -5.14 -14.03
CA ALA A 179 -28.43 -3.80 -13.80
C ALA A 179 -29.05 -3.19 -15.06
N PHE A 180 -28.34 -3.24 -16.21
CA PHE A 180 -28.90 -2.69 -17.45
C PHE A 180 -30.05 -3.52 -18.01
N GLU A 181 -30.03 -4.84 -17.86
CA GLU A 181 -31.18 -5.69 -18.20
C GLU A 181 -32.41 -5.33 -17.34
N SER A 182 -32.20 -5.08 -16.05
CA SER A 182 -33.25 -4.63 -15.13
C SER A 182 -33.81 -3.26 -15.53
N LEU A 183 -32.95 -2.29 -15.86
CA LEU A 183 -33.37 -0.96 -16.31
C LEU A 183 -34.19 -0.99 -17.60
N LEU A 184 -33.79 -1.83 -18.57
CA LEU A 184 -34.56 -2.02 -19.80
C LEU A 184 -35.92 -2.66 -19.51
N LYS A 185 -35.95 -3.68 -18.65
CA LYS A 185 -37.18 -4.37 -18.26
C LYS A 185 -38.14 -3.43 -17.50
N GLU A 186 -37.65 -2.62 -16.56
CA GLU A 186 -38.45 -1.63 -15.84
C GLU A 186 -39.05 -0.61 -16.82
N LEU A 187 -38.25 -0.09 -17.76
CA LEU A 187 -38.73 0.84 -18.79
C LEU A 187 -39.80 0.23 -19.71
N GLU A 188 -39.74 -1.07 -19.98
CA GLU A 188 -40.74 -1.76 -20.81
C GLU A 188 -42.02 -2.09 -20.04
N GLN A 189 -41.92 -2.46 -18.76
CA GLN A 189 -43.05 -2.91 -17.96
C GLN A 189 -43.84 -1.77 -17.32
N ASP A 190 -43.16 -0.71 -16.87
CA ASP A 190 -43.77 0.43 -16.19
C ASP A 190 -43.08 1.74 -16.64
N PRO A 191 -43.24 2.13 -17.91
CA PRO A 191 -42.52 3.26 -18.50
C PRO A 191 -42.79 4.56 -17.74
N ASP A 192 -44.03 4.82 -17.35
CA ASP A 192 -44.44 6.10 -16.74
C ASP A 192 -43.78 6.31 -15.37
N ASN A 193 -43.79 5.30 -14.50
CA ASN A 193 -43.14 5.43 -13.20
C ASN A 193 -41.61 5.40 -13.32
N HIS A 194 -41.07 4.58 -14.24
CA HIS A 194 -39.63 4.48 -14.46
C HIS A 194 -39.04 5.83 -14.91
N VAL A 195 -39.67 6.50 -15.89
CA VAL A 195 -39.15 7.77 -16.42
C VAL A 195 -39.22 8.90 -15.38
N ILE A 196 -40.26 8.90 -14.52
CA ILE A 196 -40.37 9.86 -13.41
C ILE A 196 -39.26 9.61 -12.37
N LYS A 197 -39.06 8.36 -11.97
CA LYS A 197 -38.00 7.95 -11.04
C LYS A 197 -36.63 8.38 -11.57
N MET A 198 -36.36 8.11 -12.84
CA MET A 198 -35.09 8.45 -13.46
C MET A 198 -34.90 9.95 -13.62
N TRP A 199 -35.93 10.67 -14.05
CA TRP A 199 -35.87 12.14 -14.14
C TRP A 199 -35.51 12.77 -12.80
N LYS A 200 -36.09 12.29 -11.70
CA LYS A 200 -35.74 12.75 -10.35
C LYS A 200 -34.28 12.48 -10.01
N HIS A 201 -33.83 11.24 -10.25
CA HIS A 201 -32.42 10.86 -10.05
C HIS A 201 -31.48 11.76 -10.86
N ASP A 202 -31.74 11.95 -12.15
CA ASP A 202 -30.87 12.72 -13.03
C ASP A 202 -30.94 14.21 -12.71
N THR A 203 -32.06 14.73 -12.23
CA THR A 203 -32.14 16.11 -11.72
C THR A 203 -31.23 16.31 -10.50
N GLU A 204 -31.12 15.31 -9.63
CA GLU A 204 -30.36 15.38 -8.39
C GLU A 204 -28.86 15.15 -8.61
N TYR A 205 -28.50 14.17 -9.44
CA TYR A 205 -27.12 13.68 -9.57
C TYR A 205 -26.49 13.97 -10.94
N SER A 206 -27.28 14.19 -11.99
CA SER A 206 -26.83 14.28 -13.39
C SER A 206 -27.50 15.43 -14.17
N SER A 207 -27.70 16.59 -13.54
CA SER A 207 -28.54 17.67 -14.12
C SER A 207 -28.10 18.15 -15.52
N SER A 208 -26.80 18.05 -15.82
CA SER A 208 -26.26 18.34 -17.15
C SER A 208 -26.74 17.37 -18.24
N GLU A 209 -26.98 16.10 -17.88
CA GLU A 209 -27.40 15.04 -18.83
C GLU A 209 -28.85 15.23 -19.29
N ILE A 210 -29.68 15.92 -18.48
CA ILE A 210 -31.07 16.20 -18.83
C ILE A 210 -31.30 17.60 -19.43
N THR A 211 -30.23 18.35 -19.65
CA THR A 211 -30.31 19.68 -20.26
C THR A 211 -30.85 19.59 -21.69
N GLY A 212 -31.98 20.26 -21.95
CA GLY A 212 -32.64 20.28 -23.27
C GLY A 212 -33.87 19.38 -23.42
N PHE A 213 -34.18 18.59 -22.39
CA PHE A 213 -35.47 17.89 -22.28
C PHE A 213 -36.49 18.73 -21.50
N THR A 214 -37.77 18.55 -21.82
CA THR A 214 -38.85 19.35 -21.20
C THR A 214 -39.45 18.72 -19.94
N GLY A 215 -39.02 17.50 -19.57
CA GLY A 215 -39.55 16.77 -18.41
C GLY A 215 -39.46 15.25 -18.58
N PRO A 216 -39.91 14.48 -17.56
CA PRO A 216 -39.88 13.01 -17.56
C PRO A 216 -40.65 12.39 -18.73
N ASN A 217 -41.72 13.06 -19.17
CA ASN A 217 -42.60 12.58 -20.25
C ASN A 217 -42.17 13.09 -21.64
N ASP A 218 -41.03 13.80 -21.78
CA ASP A 218 -40.52 14.21 -23.08
C ASP A 218 -40.16 12.95 -23.90
N PRO A 219 -40.78 12.70 -25.07
CA PRO A 219 -40.47 11.51 -25.87
C PRO A 219 -38.99 11.42 -26.28
N ARG A 220 -38.27 12.55 -26.34
CA ARG A 220 -36.83 12.58 -26.60
C ARG A 220 -36.03 12.06 -25.41
N TYR A 221 -36.46 12.35 -24.19
CA TYR A 221 -35.84 11.85 -22.96
C TYR A 221 -36.04 10.34 -22.82
N ILE A 222 -37.26 9.84 -23.08
CA ILE A 222 -37.55 8.40 -23.05
C ILE A 222 -36.69 7.64 -24.07
N ARG A 223 -36.54 8.17 -25.30
CA ARG A 223 -35.62 7.61 -26.31
C ARG A 223 -34.17 7.67 -25.88
N HIS A 224 -33.77 8.75 -25.20
CA HIS A 224 -32.42 8.89 -24.65
C HIS A 224 -32.14 7.81 -23.60
N LEU A 225 -33.00 7.63 -22.60
CA LEU A 225 -32.87 6.58 -21.59
C LEU A 225 -32.76 5.19 -22.23
N LYS A 226 -33.67 4.86 -23.14
CA LYS A 226 -33.65 3.57 -23.85
C LYS A 226 -32.32 3.34 -24.58
N LYS A 227 -31.83 4.37 -25.29
CA LYS A 227 -30.55 4.30 -26.00
C LYS A 227 -29.40 4.08 -25.02
N THR A 228 -29.33 4.87 -23.95
CA THR A 228 -28.29 4.75 -22.91
C THR A 228 -28.26 3.36 -22.29
N TYR A 229 -29.41 2.77 -21.97
CA TYR A 229 -29.46 1.43 -21.39
C TYR A 229 -29.04 0.34 -22.38
N ILE A 230 -29.43 0.45 -23.66
CA ILE A 230 -29.00 -0.50 -24.69
C ILE A 230 -27.49 -0.42 -24.91
N GLU A 231 -26.94 0.78 -24.99
CA GLU A 231 -25.50 1.00 -25.17
C GLU A 231 -24.71 0.53 -23.93
N GLY A 232 -25.21 0.84 -22.73
CA GLY A 232 -24.67 0.34 -21.47
C GLY A 232 -24.66 -1.18 -21.39
N LEU A 233 -25.79 -1.84 -21.69
CA LEU A 233 -25.89 -3.30 -21.71
C LEU A 233 -24.90 -3.92 -22.71
N LYS A 234 -24.81 -3.35 -23.91
CA LYS A 234 -23.87 -3.82 -24.93
C LYS A 234 -22.43 -3.75 -24.44
N ARG A 235 -22.04 -2.63 -23.82
CA ARG A 235 -20.70 -2.44 -23.26
C ARG A 235 -20.45 -3.44 -22.12
N SER A 236 -21.33 -3.52 -21.12
CA SER A 236 -21.16 -4.42 -19.98
C SER A 236 -21.08 -5.89 -20.40
N ARG A 237 -21.81 -6.31 -21.44
CA ARG A 237 -21.67 -7.66 -22.01
C ARG A 237 -20.30 -7.88 -22.65
N SER A 238 -19.79 -6.89 -23.39
CA SER A 238 -18.43 -6.95 -23.96
C SER A 238 -17.36 -7.04 -22.88
N ASP A 239 -17.43 -6.17 -21.86
CA ASP A 239 -16.48 -6.12 -20.74
C ASP A 239 -16.49 -7.47 -19.98
N LEU A 240 -17.67 -8.03 -19.74
CA LEU A 240 -17.81 -9.35 -19.13
C LEU A 240 -17.26 -10.49 -20.01
N GLU A 241 -17.48 -10.46 -21.32
CA GLU A 241 -16.87 -11.43 -22.24
C GLU A 241 -15.35 -11.37 -22.21
N GLU A 242 -14.76 -10.17 -22.13
CA GLU A 242 -13.31 -9.98 -22.01
C GLU A 242 -12.79 -10.57 -20.70
N ILE A 243 -13.45 -10.28 -19.57
CA ILE A 243 -13.12 -10.91 -18.28
C ILE A 243 -13.21 -12.43 -18.39
N MET A 244 -14.26 -12.98 -19.01
CA MET A 244 -14.43 -14.43 -19.16
C MET A 244 -13.33 -15.08 -20.01
N LYS A 245 -12.79 -14.38 -21.01
CA LYS A 245 -11.65 -14.85 -21.83
C LYS A 245 -10.33 -14.83 -21.05
N ALA A 246 -10.18 -13.90 -20.11
CA ALA A 246 -8.97 -13.71 -19.31
C ALA A 246 -8.89 -14.61 -18.07
N LYS A 247 -9.66 -15.71 -18.01
CA LYS A 247 -9.67 -16.62 -16.85
C LYS A 247 -8.29 -17.30 -16.65
N PRO A 248 -7.68 -17.20 -15.46
CA PRO A 248 -6.41 -17.87 -15.12
C PRO A 248 -6.49 -19.40 -14.93
#